data_AF-A0A7S1VZP1-F1
#
_entry.id   AF-A0A7S1VZP1-F1
#
_cell.length_a   1.000
_cell.length_b   1.000
_cell.length_c   1.000
_cell.angle_alpha   90.00
_cell.angle_beta   90.00
_cell.angle_gamma   90.00
#
_symmetry.space_group_name_H-M   'P 1'
#
loop_
_entity.id
_entity.type
_entity.pdbx_description
1 polymer ?
#
loop_
_entity_poly.entity_id
_entity_poly.type
_entity_poly.pdbx_seq_one_letter_code
_entity_poly.pdbx_strand_id
1 'polypeptide(L)'
;YVCRDYFRLQIEDLIEGKYGTPQPLLKRRPWMTRHSTNRPTMLDAGCRSKISQWCYQVVDRCGINRESVSIAISYLDRFLMTSAGATSLYDIKMFQLAATTSLYIAIKVFEPKVIDPKFVAMLSRGTYSENDVTEMEMIILYALDWRVQPPTAMSFTRHFLDLVPARSSVDESARDFVLQSSRFQVELAVSDYSFVEVKPSVIAAASILNTLDMAESNPLPDSFLCSLILTLRQYGSISLFGNEMREVRDRLLNTVSDHPKCKDKRITTCASSTSSTVKTVKKRENVSTRCVNEESNSLLGNVATLISNTLNLSGNVMRLDYRIT
;
A
#
# COMPACT_ATOMS: atom_id res chain seq x y z
N TYR A 1 20.22 15.58 -16.61
CA TYR A 1 19.61 16.88 -16.26
C TYR A 1 18.07 16.90 -16.36
N VAL A 2 17.40 15.80 -16.73
CA VAL A 2 16.04 15.88 -17.33
C VAL A 2 14.87 15.66 -16.34
N CYS A 3 15.11 15.00 -15.20
CA CYS A 3 14.04 14.67 -14.24
C CYS A 3 14.26 15.35 -12.86
N ARG A 4 15.46 15.85 -12.57
CA ARG A 4 15.79 16.49 -11.27
C ARG A 4 15.39 17.96 -11.22
N ASP A 5 15.55 18.67 -12.34
CA ASP A 5 15.34 20.13 -12.38
C ASP A 5 13.86 20.49 -12.63
N TYR A 6 13.08 19.63 -13.30
CA TYR A 6 11.63 19.80 -13.45
C TYR A 6 10.89 19.82 -12.10
N PHE A 7 11.20 18.89 -11.18
CA PHE A 7 10.50 18.78 -9.89
C PHE A 7 11.04 19.68 -8.79
N ARG A 8 12.34 20.06 -8.86
CA ARG A 8 12.94 20.97 -7.86
C ARG A 8 12.45 22.40 -8.03
N LEU A 9 12.18 22.81 -9.27
CA LEU A 9 11.68 24.15 -9.57
C LEU A 9 10.18 24.29 -9.24
N GLN A 10 9.38 23.23 -9.29
CA GLN A 10 7.91 23.24 -9.10
C GLN A 10 7.39 23.77 -7.75
N ILE A 11 8.23 23.84 -6.70
CA ILE A 11 7.81 24.28 -5.36
C ILE A 11 8.00 25.78 -5.12
N GLU A 12 8.91 26.46 -5.83
CA GLU A 12 9.31 27.84 -5.48
C GLU A 12 8.61 28.94 -6.29
N ASP A 13 8.08 28.66 -7.49
CA ASP A 13 7.48 29.70 -8.36
C ASP A 13 5.94 29.63 -8.47
N LEU A 14 5.23 29.28 -7.39
CA LEU A 14 3.76 29.32 -7.35
C LEU A 14 3.18 30.77 -7.39
N ILE A 15 4.01 31.77 -7.68
CA ILE A 15 3.69 33.20 -7.55
C ILE A 15 3.43 33.90 -8.90
N GLU A 16 3.99 33.48 -10.04
CA GLU A 16 3.90 34.31 -11.25
C GLU A 16 3.57 33.49 -12.50
N GLY A 17 2.28 33.52 -12.87
CA GLY A 17 1.76 32.86 -14.07
C GLY A 17 2.04 33.64 -15.35
N LYS A 18 2.31 32.91 -16.44
CA LYS A 18 1.82 33.18 -17.82
C LYS A 18 2.23 32.08 -18.80
N TYR A 19 1.41 31.97 -19.84
CA TYR A 19 1.17 30.83 -20.72
C TYR A 19 2.05 30.80 -21.99
N GLY A 20 2.14 29.64 -22.65
CA GLY A 20 2.26 29.61 -24.12
C GLY A 20 2.90 28.36 -24.77
N THR A 21 2.06 27.34 -25.00
CA THR A 21 1.86 26.46 -26.19
C THR A 21 2.98 25.74 -26.98
N PRO A 22 2.74 24.49 -27.46
CA PRO A 22 3.79 23.54 -27.92
C PRO A 22 3.64 22.91 -29.34
N GLN A 23 4.78 22.38 -29.80
CA GLN A 23 5.19 21.21 -30.63
C GLN A 23 4.18 20.25 -31.31
N PRO A 24 4.72 19.29 -32.11
CA PRO A 24 4.37 17.86 -31.98
C PRO A 24 5.62 16.93 -31.98
N LEU A 25 5.59 15.71 -31.41
CA LEU A 25 5.19 14.43 -32.06
C LEU A 25 5.24 13.20 -31.08
N LEU A 26 4.88 12.02 -31.62
CA LEU A 26 4.50 10.68 -31.10
C LEU A 26 5.60 9.68 -30.57
N LYS A 27 5.18 8.77 -29.65
CA LYS A 27 5.33 7.29 -29.43
C LYS A 27 6.67 6.44 -29.32
N ARG A 28 6.64 5.23 -28.68
CA ARG A 28 7.75 4.42 -28.02
C ARG A 28 7.76 2.87 -28.28
N ARG A 29 8.94 2.20 -28.29
CA ARG A 29 9.25 0.72 -28.35
C ARG A 29 10.45 0.14 -27.53
N PRO A 30 10.51 -1.16 -27.13
CA PRO A 30 11.16 -1.77 -25.94
C PRO A 30 12.67 -2.19 -25.98
N TRP A 31 13.54 -1.51 -25.21
CA TRP A 31 14.91 -1.93 -24.82
C TRP A 31 15.33 -1.26 -23.48
N MET A 32 15.44 -1.96 -22.34
CA MET A 32 15.67 -1.34 -21.01
C MET A 32 16.63 -2.13 -20.11
N THR A 33 17.76 -2.52 -20.65
CA THR A 33 18.96 -2.85 -19.86
C THR A 33 20.08 -1.94 -20.35
N ARG A 34 20.79 -1.31 -19.40
CA ARG A 34 21.74 -0.22 -19.68
C ARG A 34 22.78 -0.64 -20.72
N HIS A 35 22.87 0.09 -21.83
CA HIS A 35 24.14 0.43 -22.47
C HIS A 35 24.03 1.80 -23.15
N SER A 36 25.17 2.49 -23.15
CA SER A 36 25.41 3.85 -23.59
C SER A 36 25.25 4.05 -25.10
N THR A 37 25.09 5.32 -25.47
CA THR A 37 25.21 5.98 -26.78
C THR A 37 23.94 6.06 -27.67
N ASN A 38 23.39 7.28 -27.74
CA ASN A 38 22.53 7.85 -28.80
C ASN A 38 21.13 7.29 -29.10
N ARG A 39 20.39 6.75 -28.12
CA ARG A 39 18.92 6.56 -28.23
C ARG A 39 18.18 7.36 -27.14
N PRO A 40 16.93 7.85 -27.38
CA PRO A 40 16.15 8.45 -26.30
C PRO A 40 16.08 7.43 -25.15
N THR A 41 16.59 7.82 -24.00
CA THR A 41 16.85 6.89 -22.91
C THR A 41 15.54 6.41 -22.32
N MET A 42 15.45 5.11 -22.05
CA MET A 42 14.34 4.53 -21.28
C MET A 42 14.11 5.37 -20.00
N LEU A 43 12.94 6.00 -19.73
CA LEU A 43 12.67 6.52 -18.38
C LEU A 43 12.90 5.41 -17.36
N ASP A 44 13.70 5.67 -16.34
CA ASP A 44 14.12 4.66 -15.38
C ASP A 44 13.20 4.64 -14.15
N ALA A 45 13.42 3.66 -13.27
CA ALA A 45 12.75 3.57 -11.96
C ALA A 45 12.89 4.86 -11.12
N GLY A 46 13.97 5.63 -11.33
CA GLY A 46 14.20 6.91 -10.67
C GLY A 46 13.18 7.98 -11.07
N CYS A 47 12.71 7.98 -12.32
CA CYS A 47 11.66 8.89 -12.79
C CYS A 47 10.32 8.58 -12.12
N ARG A 48 10.00 7.30 -11.94
CA ARG A 48 8.81 6.84 -11.20
C ARG A 48 8.85 7.24 -9.72
N SER A 49 10.00 7.06 -9.08
CA SER A 49 10.15 7.44 -7.66
C SER A 49 9.94 8.95 -7.45
N LYS A 50 10.51 9.78 -8.35
CA LYS A 50 10.33 11.24 -8.32
C LYS A 50 8.88 11.67 -8.56
N ILE A 51 8.19 11.05 -9.53
CA ILE A 51 6.80 11.43 -9.80
C ILE A 51 5.87 10.99 -8.67
N SER A 52 6.13 9.84 -8.05
CA SER A 52 5.42 9.41 -6.83
C SER A 52 5.61 10.42 -5.70
N GLN A 53 6.85 10.86 -5.44
CA GLN A 53 7.14 11.88 -4.44
C GLN A 53 6.45 13.21 -4.76
N TRP A 54 6.43 13.63 -6.02
CA TRP A 54 5.73 14.82 -6.46
C TRP A 54 4.21 14.69 -6.24
N CYS A 55 3.60 13.54 -6.57
CA CYS A 55 2.18 13.28 -6.29
C CYS A 55 1.87 13.43 -4.79
N TYR A 56 2.72 12.88 -3.91
CA TYR A 56 2.58 13.07 -2.47
C TYR A 56 2.64 14.54 -2.05
N GLN A 57 3.54 15.33 -2.61
CA GLN A 57 3.62 16.77 -2.32
C GLN A 57 2.37 17.52 -2.77
N VAL A 58 1.80 17.16 -3.92
CA VAL A 58 0.56 17.77 -4.43
C VAL A 58 -0.60 17.46 -3.50
N VAL A 59 -0.82 16.19 -3.14
CA VAL A 59 -1.95 15.82 -2.27
C VAL A 59 -1.80 16.41 -0.86
N ASP A 60 -0.58 16.45 -0.31
CA ASP A 60 -0.31 17.05 1.00
C ASP A 60 -0.68 18.54 1.01
N ARG A 61 -0.27 19.29 -0.03
CA ARG A 61 -0.59 20.72 -0.16
C ARG A 61 -2.07 20.98 -0.40
N CYS A 62 -2.75 20.06 -1.07
CA CYS A 62 -4.17 20.18 -1.39
C CYS A 62 -5.09 19.67 -0.28
N GLY A 63 -4.55 19.08 0.80
CA GLY A 63 -5.34 18.44 1.86
C GLY A 63 -6.11 17.21 1.37
N ILE A 64 -5.54 16.48 0.41
CA ILE A 64 -6.12 15.29 -0.21
C ILE A 64 -5.56 14.03 0.46
N ASN A 65 -6.33 12.94 0.51
CA ASN A 65 -5.85 11.71 1.11
C ASN A 65 -4.65 11.14 0.33
N ARG A 66 -3.55 10.85 1.05
CA ARG A 66 -2.33 10.25 0.48
C ARG A 66 -2.58 8.89 -0.19
N GLU A 67 -3.65 8.18 0.16
CA GLU A 67 -4.05 6.95 -0.54
C GLU A 67 -4.38 7.18 -2.02
N SER A 68 -4.86 8.37 -2.40
CA SER A 68 -5.10 8.73 -3.81
C SER A 68 -3.82 8.66 -4.65
N VAL A 69 -2.64 8.85 -4.04
CA VAL A 69 -1.35 8.65 -4.73
C VAL A 69 -1.11 7.18 -5.05
N SER A 70 -1.48 6.26 -4.15
CA SER A 70 -1.34 4.81 -4.41
C SER A 70 -2.18 4.39 -5.62
N ILE A 71 -3.39 4.94 -5.72
CA ILE A 71 -4.32 4.70 -6.82
C ILE A 71 -3.78 5.33 -8.12
N ALA A 72 -3.33 6.59 -8.07
CA ALA A 72 -2.76 7.29 -9.21
C ALA A 72 -1.53 6.57 -9.79
N ILE A 73 -0.63 6.09 -8.92
CA ILE A 73 0.55 5.35 -9.34
C ILE A 73 0.16 3.98 -9.93
N SER A 74 -0.88 3.33 -9.40
CA SER A 74 -1.44 2.12 -10.02
C SER A 74 -1.97 2.38 -11.44
N TYR A 75 -2.67 3.49 -11.67
CA TYR A 75 -3.11 3.87 -13.02
C TYR A 75 -1.93 4.12 -13.95
N LEU A 76 -0.94 4.88 -13.49
CA LEU A 76 0.25 5.19 -14.26
C LEU A 76 0.98 3.90 -14.65
N ASP A 77 1.29 3.04 -13.69
CA ASP A 77 2.01 1.78 -13.94
C ASP A 77 1.25 0.90 -14.94
N ARG A 78 -0.06 0.69 -14.72
CA ARG A 78 -0.90 -0.12 -15.63
C ARG A 78 -1.01 0.51 -17.02
N PHE A 79 -1.18 1.82 -17.10
CA PHE A 79 -1.25 2.56 -18.36
C PHE A 79 0.05 2.40 -19.17
N LEU A 80 1.21 2.56 -18.52
CA LEU A 80 2.52 2.44 -19.16
C LEU A 80 2.80 1.03 -19.70
N MET A 81 2.10 0.00 -19.19
CA MET A 81 2.17 -1.37 -19.70
C MET A 81 1.29 -1.60 -20.94
N THR A 82 0.37 -0.70 -21.27
CA THR A 82 -0.49 -0.81 -22.46
C THR A 82 0.22 -0.35 -23.73
N SER A 83 -0.28 -0.73 -24.90
CA SER A 83 0.23 -0.22 -26.18
C SER A 83 0.08 1.30 -26.33
N ALA A 84 -0.92 1.90 -25.68
CA ALA A 84 -1.15 3.34 -25.65
C ALA A 84 -0.11 4.04 -24.77
N GLY A 85 0.15 3.55 -23.56
CA GLY A 85 1.05 4.19 -22.59
C GLY A 85 2.51 3.76 -22.68
N ALA A 86 2.83 2.64 -23.34
CA ALA A 86 4.22 2.26 -23.65
C ALA A 86 4.95 3.45 -24.26
N THR A 87 4.22 4.21 -25.07
CA THR A 87 4.59 5.43 -25.78
C THR A 87 5.11 6.55 -24.91
N SER A 88 4.53 6.68 -23.73
CA SER A 88 4.87 7.69 -22.76
C SER A 88 6.21 7.44 -22.10
N LEU A 89 6.77 6.22 -22.13
CA LEU A 89 8.05 6.06 -21.45
C LEU A 89 9.20 6.85 -22.17
N TYR A 90 9.25 7.16 -23.50
CA TYR A 90 10.43 7.72 -24.30
C TYR A 90 10.28 9.21 -24.44
N ASP A 91 9.18 9.73 -23.91
CA ASP A 91 8.97 11.13 -23.77
C ASP A 91 8.63 11.44 -22.31
N ILE A 92 9.57 12.10 -21.63
CA ILE A 92 9.36 12.53 -20.26
C ILE A 92 8.12 13.41 -20.11
N LYS A 93 7.75 14.19 -21.13
CA LYS A 93 6.56 15.03 -21.10
C LYS A 93 5.30 14.16 -21.11
N MET A 94 5.22 13.18 -21.99
CA MET A 94 4.08 12.25 -22.03
C MET A 94 3.96 11.42 -20.76
N PHE A 95 5.08 11.00 -20.16
CA PHE A 95 5.08 10.34 -18.85
C PHE A 95 4.56 11.25 -17.74
N GLN A 96 5.03 12.50 -17.69
CA GLN A 96 4.57 13.49 -16.71
C GLN A 96 3.10 13.83 -16.88
N LEU A 97 2.63 14.03 -18.12
CA LEU A 97 1.21 14.24 -18.43
C LEU A 97 0.39 13.04 -17.99
N ALA A 98 0.82 11.81 -18.33
CA ALA A 98 0.14 10.59 -17.91
C ALA A 98 0.09 10.45 -16.39
N ALA A 99 1.17 10.76 -15.67
CA ALA A 99 1.22 10.69 -14.22
C ALA A 99 0.34 11.75 -13.54
N THR A 100 0.39 12.98 -14.07
CA THR A 100 -0.40 14.12 -13.59
C THR A 100 -1.89 13.87 -13.82
N THR A 101 -2.24 13.32 -14.99
CA THR A 101 -3.61 12.93 -15.33
C THR A 101 -4.07 11.71 -14.52
N SER A 102 -3.18 10.75 -14.25
CA SER A 102 -3.49 9.62 -13.36
C SER A 102 -3.84 10.10 -11.95
N LEU A 103 -3.11 11.10 -11.44
CA LEU A 103 -3.44 11.74 -10.17
C LEU A 103 -4.79 12.47 -10.23
N TYR A 104 -5.06 13.19 -11.32
CA TYR A 104 -6.35 13.83 -11.55
C TYR A 104 -7.52 12.84 -11.52
N ILE A 105 -7.41 11.73 -12.26
CA ILE A 105 -8.44 10.67 -12.28
C ILE A 105 -8.65 10.10 -10.87
N ALA A 106 -7.56 9.82 -10.14
CA ALA A 106 -7.66 9.27 -8.78
C ALA A 106 -8.43 10.20 -7.85
N ILE A 107 -8.12 11.50 -7.90
CA ILE A 107 -8.81 12.50 -7.08
C ILE A 107 -10.28 12.63 -7.49
N LYS A 108 -10.55 12.70 -8.79
CA LYS A 108 -11.90 12.83 -9.36
C LYS A 108 -12.82 11.66 -8.97
N VAL A 109 -12.27 10.44 -8.83
CA VAL A 109 -13.03 9.23 -8.52
C VAL A 109 -13.18 8.99 -7.01
N PHE A 110 -12.13 9.22 -6.22
CA PHE A 110 -12.09 8.77 -4.82
C PHE A 110 -12.20 9.88 -3.77
N GLU A 111 -12.04 11.14 -4.15
CA GLU A 111 -12.09 12.24 -3.20
C GLU A 111 -13.41 13.01 -3.32
N PRO A 112 -13.97 13.50 -2.20
CA PRO A 112 -15.15 14.37 -2.23
C PRO A 112 -14.84 15.76 -2.80
N LYS A 113 -13.58 16.05 -3.10
CA LYS A 113 -13.09 17.36 -3.54
C LYS A 113 -13.16 17.47 -5.06
N VAL A 114 -13.88 18.48 -5.55
CA VAL A 114 -13.91 18.82 -6.97
C VAL A 114 -12.59 19.48 -7.36
N ILE A 115 -11.85 18.84 -8.26
CA ILE A 115 -10.68 19.45 -8.91
C ILE A 115 -11.03 19.74 -10.36
N ASP A 116 -10.85 21.00 -10.77
CA ASP A 116 -10.95 21.42 -12.16
C ASP A 116 -9.71 20.90 -12.93
N PRO A 117 -9.84 20.28 -14.11
CA PRO A 117 -8.68 19.88 -14.92
C PRO A 117 -7.73 21.06 -15.23
N LYS A 118 -8.20 22.31 -15.21
CA LYS A 118 -7.34 23.51 -15.23
C LYS A 118 -6.35 23.55 -14.08
N PHE A 119 -6.75 23.12 -12.88
CA PHE A 119 -5.85 23.06 -11.72
C PHE A 119 -4.70 22.09 -11.98
N VAL A 120 -4.99 20.94 -12.57
CA VAL A 120 -4.00 19.92 -12.91
C VAL A 120 -3.06 20.38 -14.02
N ALA A 121 -3.60 21.07 -15.04
CA ALA A 121 -2.80 21.75 -16.05
C ALA A 121 -1.88 22.84 -15.44
N MET A 122 -2.37 23.61 -14.47
CA MET A 122 -1.57 24.61 -13.74
C MET A 122 -0.42 23.99 -12.95
N LEU A 123 -0.61 22.81 -12.33
CA LEU A 123 0.48 22.09 -11.65
C LEU A 123 1.66 21.75 -12.58
N SER A 124 1.39 21.66 -13.89
CA SER A 124 2.41 21.44 -14.93
C SER A 124 3.07 22.72 -15.44
N ARG A 125 2.76 23.90 -14.85
CA ARG A 125 3.24 25.22 -15.31
C ARG A 125 2.92 25.53 -16.77
N GLY A 126 1.74 25.12 -17.23
CA GLY A 126 1.33 25.32 -18.63
C GLY A 126 2.11 24.46 -19.63
N THR A 127 2.85 23.44 -19.16
CA THR A 127 3.45 22.42 -20.04
C THR A 127 2.33 21.67 -20.78
N TYR A 128 1.20 21.46 -20.10
CA TYR A 128 0.01 20.81 -20.64
C TYR A 128 -1.19 21.75 -20.54
N SER A 129 -2.02 21.75 -21.57
CA SER A 129 -3.33 22.40 -21.59
C SER A 129 -4.38 21.53 -20.88
N GLU A 130 -5.53 22.13 -20.55
CA GLU A 130 -6.70 21.41 -20.05
C GLU A 130 -7.17 20.33 -21.04
N ASN A 131 -7.09 20.63 -22.34
CA ASN A 131 -7.41 19.66 -23.39
C ASN A 131 -6.44 18.47 -23.36
N ASP A 132 -5.14 18.71 -23.17
CA ASP A 132 -4.15 17.62 -23.08
C ASP A 132 -4.46 16.70 -21.89
N VAL A 133 -4.85 17.27 -20.75
CA VAL A 133 -5.25 16.51 -19.56
C VAL A 133 -6.53 15.72 -19.81
N THR A 134 -7.53 16.33 -20.46
CA THR A 134 -8.82 15.68 -20.77
C THR A 134 -8.67 14.58 -21.82
N GLU A 135 -7.84 14.80 -22.84
CA GLU A 135 -7.53 13.78 -23.85
C GLU A 135 -6.74 12.63 -23.24
N MET A 136 -5.70 12.93 -22.45
CA MET A 136 -4.96 11.92 -21.72
C MET A 136 -5.86 11.17 -20.72
N GLU A 137 -6.85 11.83 -20.12
CA GLU A 137 -7.81 11.19 -19.21
C GLU A 137 -8.56 10.10 -19.95
N MET A 138 -9.14 10.43 -21.11
CA MET A 138 -9.84 9.47 -21.95
C MET A 138 -8.91 8.34 -22.41
N ILE A 139 -7.69 8.65 -22.85
CA ILE A 139 -6.70 7.65 -23.27
C ILE A 139 -6.39 6.68 -22.12
N ILE A 140 -6.14 7.18 -20.91
CA ILE A 140 -5.88 6.34 -19.74
C ILE A 140 -7.11 5.49 -19.41
N LEU A 141 -8.31 6.08 -19.35
CA LEU A 141 -9.54 5.36 -19.00
C LEU A 141 -9.86 4.23 -20.00
N TYR A 142 -9.70 4.49 -21.31
CA TYR A 142 -9.85 3.44 -22.33
C TYR A 142 -8.76 2.39 -22.22
N ALA A 143 -7.50 2.78 -22.01
CA ALA A 143 -6.40 1.83 -21.86
C ALA A 143 -6.57 0.93 -20.61
N LEU A 144 -7.26 1.41 -19.59
CA LEU A 144 -7.56 0.68 -18.36
C LEU A 144 -8.91 -0.05 -18.39
N ASP A 145 -9.64 -0.05 -19.52
CA ASP A 145 -11.01 -0.57 -19.64
C ASP A 145 -11.95 -0.07 -18.52
N TRP A 146 -11.80 1.20 -18.13
CA TRP A 146 -12.54 1.84 -17.03
C TRP A 146 -12.39 1.13 -15.66
N ARG A 147 -11.40 0.24 -15.50
CA ARG A 147 -11.09 -0.45 -14.24
C ARG A 147 -10.32 0.47 -13.31
N VAL A 148 -11.02 1.46 -12.75
CA VAL A 148 -10.50 2.54 -11.90
C VAL A 148 -10.56 2.24 -10.39
N GLN A 149 -10.77 0.99 -9.97
CA GLN A 149 -10.77 0.64 -8.54
C GLN A 149 -9.68 -0.39 -8.24
N PRO A 150 -8.40 0.02 -8.24
CA PRO A 150 -7.31 -0.89 -7.95
C PRO A 150 -7.27 -1.22 -6.44
N PRO A 151 -6.94 -2.46 -6.07
CA PRO A 151 -6.70 -2.77 -4.67
C PRO A 151 -5.43 -2.07 -4.17
N THR A 152 -5.52 -1.37 -3.04
CA THR A 152 -4.36 -0.70 -2.41
C THR A 152 -3.87 -1.48 -1.19
N ALA A 153 -2.58 -1.38 -0.90
CA ALA A 153 -2.03 -2.00 0.30
C ALA A 153 -2.64 -1.39 1.57
N MET A 154 -2.92 -0.08 1.56
CA MET A 154 -3.58 0.60 2.67
C MET A 154 -5.00 0.08 2.93
N SER A 155 -5.76 -0.24 1.89
CA SER A 155 -7.08 -0.87 2.03
C SER A 155 -6.99 -2.26 2.64
N PHE A 156 -6.00 -3.08 2.25
CA PHE A 156 -5.74 -4.36 2.91
C PHE A 156 -5.29 -4.19 4.36
N THR A 157 -4.46 -3.19 4.68
CA THR A 157 -4.04 -2.91 6.06
C THR A 157 -5.25 -2.62 6.95
N ARG A 158 -6.18 -1.75 6.50
CA ARG A 158 -7.44 -1.51 7.23
C ARG A 158 -8.25 -2.78 7.37
N HIS A 159 -8.45 -3.50 6.27
CA HIS A 159 -9.25 -4.72 6.27
C HIS A 159 -8.72 -5.78 7.25
N PHE A 160 -7.41 -6.02 7.29
CA PHE A 160 -6.82 -6.95 8.24
C PHE A 160 -6.98 -6.50 9.70
N LEU A 161 -6.95 -5.20 9.96
CA LEU A 161 -7.14 -4.65 11.30
C LEU A 161 -8.61 -4.66 11.74
N ASP A 162 -9.55 -4.43 10.83
CA ASP A 162 -10.99 -4.44 11.11
C ASP A 162 -11.53 -5.85 11.37
N LEU A 163 -10.84 -6.88 10.87
CA LEU A 163 -11.13 -8.28 11.18
C LEU A 163 -10.68 -8.68 12.60
N VAL A 164 -9.84 -7.88 13.26
CA VAL A 164 -9.44 -8.13 14.66
C VAL A 164 -10.54 -7.64 15.59
N PRO A 165 -11.12 -8.50 16.44
CA PRO A 165 -12.18 -8.07 17.36
C PRO A 165 -11.66 -7.01 18.35
N ALA A 166 -12.30 -5.84 18.36
CA ALA A 166 -12.04 -4.82 19.37
C ALA A 166 -12.73 -5.22 20.69
N ARG A 167 -11.97 -5.78 21.63
CA ARG A 167 -12.50 -6.27 22.93
C ARG A 167 -12.32 -5.27 24.06
N SER A 168 -11.48 -4.26 23.85
CA SER A 168 -11.15 -3.23 24.84
C SER A 168 -10.74 -1.90 24.17
N SER A 169 -10.79 -0.80 24.92
CA SER A 169 -10.24 0.49 24.47
C SER A 169 -8.73 0.46 24.22
N VAL A 170 -8.02 -0.48 24.87
CA VAL A 170 -6.60 -0.73 24.64
C VAL A 170 -6.39 -1.31 23.23
N ASP A 171 -7.26 -2.22 22.78
CA ASP A 171 -7.20 -2.79 21.43
C ASP A 171 -7.43 -1.73 20.34
N GLU A 172 -8.27 -0.73 20.61
CA GLU A 172 -8.51 0.40 19.70
C GLU A 172 -7.24 1.25 19.54
N SER A 173 -6.58 1.60 20.64
CA SER A 173 -5.32 2.35 20.61
C SER A 173 -4.17 1.58 19.92
N ALA A 174 -4.13 0.26 20.13
CA ALA A 174 -3.20 -0.65 19.48
C ALA A 174 -3.45 -0.70 17.96
N ARG A 175 -4.71 -0.80 17.55
CA ARG A 175 -5.13 -0.78 16.15
C ARG A 175 -4.70 0.52 15.46
N ASP A 176 -4.95 1.67 16.09
CA ASP A 176 -4.56 2.97 15.55
C ASP A 176 -3.03 3.09 15.42
N PHE A 177 -2.28 2.66 16.43
CA PHE A 177 -0.82 2.64 16.38
C PHE A 177 -0.31 1.78 15.21
N VAL A 178 -0.87 0.57 15.04
CA VAL A 178 -0.47 -0.33 13.96
C VAL A 178 -0.84 0.25 12.60
N LEU A 179 -2.03 0.84 12.47
CA LEU A 179 -2.50 1.48 11.24
C LEU A 179 -1.58 2.62 10.82
N GLN A 180 -1.24 3.55 11.72
CA GLN A 180 -0.41 4.71 11.40
C GLN A 180 1.03 4.31 11.06
N SER A 181 1.61 3.36 11.80
CA SER A 181 2.97 2.89 11.56
C SER A 181 3.09 2.08 10.26
N SER A 182 2.07 1.26 9.95
CA SER A 182 2.01 0.50 8.70
C SER A 182 1.77 1.41 7.50
N ARG A 183 0.95 2.46 7.65
CA ARG A 183 0.69 3.46 6.61
C ARG A 183 1.98 4.07 6.07
N PHE A 184 2.91 4.47 6.96
CA PHE A 184 4.18 5.05 6.52
C PHE A 184 4.99 4.09 5.64
N GLN A 185 5.09 2.82 6.03
CA GLN A 185 5.78 1.79 5.23
C GLN A 185 5.08 1.56 3.88
N VAL A 186 3.75 1.50 3.87
CA VAL A 186 2.96 1.36 2.63
C VAL A 186 3.22 2.53 1.68
N GLU A 187 3.25 3.76 2.18
CA GLU A 187 3.51 4.94 1.36
C GLU A 187 4.91 4.96 0.74
N LEU A 188 5.91 4.46 1.47
CA LEU A 188 7.27 4.25 0.95
C LEU A 188 7.29 3.18 -0.13
N ALA A 189 6.58 2.06 0.06
CA ALA A 189 6.48 0.98 -0.92
C ALA A 189 5.93 1.46 -2.27
N VAL A 190 4.95 2.37 -2.26
CA VAL A 190 4.39 2.96 -3.49
C VAL A 190 5.46 3.68 -4.32
N SER A 191 6.40 4.36 -3.65
CA SER A 191 7.44 5.16 -4.32
C SER A 191 8.62 4.33 -4.83
N ASP A 192 8.78 3.11 -4.33
CA ASP A 192 9.88 2.21 -4.68
C ASP A 192 9.41 1.21 -5.75
N TYR A 193 10.07 1.27 -6.91
CA TYR A 193 9.73 0.45 -8.08
C TYR A 193 9.84 -1.06 -7.80
N SER A 194 10.68 -1.46 -6.86
CA SER A 194 10.89 -2.87 -6.53
C SER A 194 9.66 -3.55 -5.90
N PHE A 195 8.64 -2.79 -5.50
CA PHE A 195 7.37 -3.31 -4.98
C PHE A 195 6.25 -3.36 -6.03
N VAL A 196 6.48 -2.92 -7.27
CA VAL A 196 5.44 -2.91 -8.33
C VAL A 196 4.89 -4.32 -8.62
N GLU A 197 5.74 -5.34 -8.58
CA GLU A 197 5.36 -6.73 -8.81
C GLU A 197 4.82 -7.42 -7.55
N VAL A 198 4.94 -6.78 -6.38
CA VAL A 198 4.50 -7.37 -5.11
C VAL A 198 3.02 -7.10 -4.91
N LYS A 199 2.26 -8.14 -4.54
CA LYS A 199 0.81 -8.01 -4.29
C LYS A 199 0.55 -7.01 -3.15
N PRO A 200 -0.43 -6.10 -3.28
CA PRO A 200 -0.77 -5.13 -2.25
C PRO A 200 -1.09 -5.75 -0.88
N SER A 201 -1.71 -6.93 -0.85
CA SER A 201 -1.99 -7.68 0.37
C SER A 201 -0.72 -8.17 1.09
N VAL A 202 0.33 -8.53 0.34
CA VAL A 202 1.63 -8.93 0.89
C VAL A 202 2.35 -7.72 1.48
N ILE A 203 2.33 -6.57 0.80
CA ILE A 203 2.90 -5.31 1.33
C ILE A 203 2.18 -4.90 2.63
N ALA A 204 0.84 -5.03 2.66
CA ALA A 204 0.04 -4.75 3.85
C ALA A 204 0.41 -5.67 5.03
N ALA A 205 0.46 -6.98 4.80
CA ALA A 205 0.85 -7.94 5.84
C ALA A 205 2.30 -7.72 6.31
N ALA A 206 3.24 -7.47 5.38
CA ALA A 206 4.64 -7.19 5.70
C ALA A 206 4.81 -5.95 6.57
N SER A 207 4.13 -4.85 6.22
CA SER A 207 4.17 -3.59 6.98
C SER A 207 3.57 -3.73 8.38
N ILE A 208 2.48 -4.50 8.52
CA ILE A 208 1.92 -4.85 9.83
C ILE A 208 2.95 -5.64 10.64
N LEU A 209 3.49 -6.74 10.11
CA LEU A 209 4.46 -7.58 10.83
C LEU A 209 5.70 -6.80 11.27
N ASN A 210 6.23 -5.94 10.40
CA ASN A 210 7.34 -5.04 10.74
C ASN A 210 6.97 -4.09 11.87
N THR A 211 5.79 -3.48 11.81
CA THR A 211 5.28 -2.60 12.87
C THR A 211 5.18 -3.34 14.21
N LEU A 212 4.67 -4.57 14.19
CA LEU A 212 4.61 -5.38 15.40
C LEU A 212 6.02 -5.57 15.95
N ASP A 213 6.99 -5.95 15.11
CA ASP A 213 8.37 -6.23 15.55
C ASP A 213 9.08 -4.99 16.10
N MET A 214 8.74 -3.80 15.59
CA MET A 214 9.29 -2.52 16.05
C MET A 214 8.64 -1.97 17.32
N ALA A 215 7.53 -2.55 17.80
CA ALA A 215 6.77 -2.05 18.95
C ALA A 215 7.45 -2.29 20.32
N GLU A 216 8.79 -2.16 20.40
CA GLU A 216 9.57 -2.38 21.63
C GLU A 216 9.25 -1.35 22.72
N SER A 217 8.95 -0.10 22.33
CA SER A 217 8.67 1.01 23.27
C SER A 217 7.22 1.10 23.73
N ASN A 218 6.29 0.44 23.04
CA ASN A 218 4.87 0.40 23.39
C ASN A 218 4.34 -1.01 23.10
N PRO A 219 4.54 -1.96 24.02
CA PRO A 219 4.19 -3.35 23.79
C PRO A 219 2.68 -3.47 23.60
N LEU A 220 2.29 -4.01 22.45
CA LEU A 220 0.89 -4.27 22.12
C LEU A 220 0.36 -5.42 23.00
N PRO A 221 -0.94 -5.44 23.35
CA PRO A 221 -1.52 -6.53 24.13
C PRO A 221 -1.33 -7.89 23.45
N ASP A 222 -0.95 -8.91 24.21
CA ASP A 222 -0.74 -10.27 23.67
C ASP A 222 -2.01 -10.84 23.01
N SER A 223 -3.19 -10.49 23.54
CA SER A 223 -4.50 -10.86 22.98
C SER A 223 -4.73 -10.25 21.58
N PHE A 224 -4.33 -9.00 21.39
CA PHE A 224 -4.42 -8.30 20.12
C PHE A 224 -3.43 -8.89 19.11
N LEU A 225 -2.19 -9.13 19.53
CA LEU A 225 -1.16 -9.75 18.70
C LEU A 225 -1.57 -11.12 18.18
N CYS A 226 -2.10 -11.98 19.06
CA CYS A 226 -2.54 -13.31 18.65
C CYS A 226 -3.72 -13.24 17.68
N SER A 227 -4.73 -12.43 17.98
CA SER A 227 -5.89 -12.25 17.09
C SER A 227 -5.49 -11.74 15.71
N LEU A 228 -4.55 -10.78 15.64
CA LEU A 228 -4.05 -10.23 14.38
C LEU A 228 -3.23 -11.24 13.57
N ILE A 229 -2.34 -12.01 14.21
CA ILE A 229 -1.56 -13.06 13.52
C ILE A 229 -2.48 -14.14 12.94
N LEU A 230 -3.50 -14.56 13.70
CA LEU A 230 -4.47 -15.55 13.26
C LEU A 230 -5.30 -15.03 12.08
N THR A 231 -5.74 -13.78 12.16
CA THR A 231 -6.45 -13.09 11.08
C THR A 231 -5.62 -13.05 9.79
N LEU A 232 -4.34 -12.65 9.89
CA LEU A 232 -3.44 -12.62 8.73
C LEU A 232 -3.20 -14.02 8.12
N ARG A 233 -3.13 -15.07 8.94
CA ARG A 233 -3.01 -16.45 8.46
C ARG A 233 -4.28 -16.94 7.78
N GLN A 234 -5.43 -16.69 8.38
CA GLN A 234 -6.73 -17.19 7.93
C GLN A 234 -7.19 -16.51 6.63
N TYR A 235 -7.07 -15.18 6.56
CA TYR A 235 -7.63 -14.39 5.45
C TYR A 235 -6.59 -14.00 4.40
N GLY A 236 -5.29 -14.13 4.71
CA GLY A 236 -4.24 -13.70 3.80
C GLY A 236 -4.08 -14.60 2.57
N SER A 237 -4.29 -15.92 2.67
CA SER A 237 -3.67 -16.89 1.73
C SER A 237 -2.18 -16.55 1.47
N ILE A 238 -1.52 -15.94 2.46
CA ILE A 238 -0.16 -15.41 2.38
C ILE A 238 0.69 -16.27 3.31
N SER A 239 1.78 -16.81 2.79
CA SER A 239 2.78 -17.47 3.61
C SER A 239 3.54 -16.43 4.44
N LEU A 240 3.02 -16.11 5.63
CA LEU A 240 3.59 -15.08 6.52
C LEU A 240 5.05 -15.35 6.93
N PHE A 241 5.50 -16.61 6.83
CA PHE A 241 6.84 -17.05 7.22
C PHE A 241 7.66 -17.59 6.04
N GLY A 242 7.17 -17.39 4.80
CA GLY A 242 7.90 -17.75 3.60
C GLY A 242 9.08 -16.82 3.31
N ASN A 243 10.02 -17.28 2.48
CA ASN A 243 11.17 -16.47 2.06
C ASN A 243 10.74 -15.18 1.35
N GLU A 244 9.73 -15.24 0.49
CA GLU A 244 9.18 -14.06 -0.21
C GLU A 244 8.70 -12.98 0.78
N MET A 245 7.97 -13.38 1.84
CA MET A 245 7.53 -12.44 2.87
C MET A 245 8.71 -11.82 3.61
N ARG A 246 9.73 -12.61 3.95
CA ARG A 246 10.95 -12.10 4.61
C ARG A 246 11.67 -11.07 3.73
N GLU A 247 11.83 -11.35 2.44
CA GLU A 247 12.47 -10.42 1.51
C GLU A 247 11.71 -9.10 1.38
N VAL A 248 10.38 -9.14 1.28
CA VAL A 248 9.53 -7.94 1.24
C VAL A 248 9.68 -7.14 2.53
N ARG A 249 9.66 -7.82 3.68
CA ARG A 249 9.81 -7.20 5.00
C ARG A 249 11.15 -6.51 5.18
N ASP A 250 12.25 -7.20 4.88
CA ASP A 250 13.61 -6.67 4.98
C ASP A 250 13.79 -5.47 4.04
N ARG A 251 13.23 -5.56 2.83
CA ARG A 251 13.26 -4.45 1.88
C ARG A 251 12.52 -3.22 2.40
N LEU A 252 11.31 -3.39 2.93
CA LEU A 252 10.54 -2.29 3.51
C LEU A 252 11.30 -1.61 4.67
N LEU A 253 11.92 -2.39 5.56
CA LEU A 253 12.72 -1.85 6.67
C LEU A 253 13.93 -1.06 6.19
N ASN A 254 14.60 -1.53 5.13
CA ASN A 254 15.69 -0.78 4.50
C ASN A 254 15.19 0.54 3.92
N THR A 255 14.07 0.53 3.19
CA THR A 255 13.45 1.75 2.64
C THR A 255 13.08 2.76 3.74
N VAL A 256 12.59 2.29 4.90
CA VAL A 256 12.32 3.13 6.08
C VAL A 256 13.61 3.75 6.62
N SER A 257 14.65 2.94 6.81
CA SER A 257 15.93 3.36 7.40
C SER A 257 16.66 4.38 6.53
N ASP A 258 16.57 4.24 5.21
CA ASP A 258 17.19 5.15 4.25
C ASP A 258 16.44 6.49 4.10
N HIS A 259 15.17 6.54 4.52
CA HIS A 259 14.34 7.71 4.32
C HIS A 259 14.83 8.93 5.16
N PRO A 260 14.99 10.13 4.58
CA PRO A 260 15.57 11.30 5.26
C PRO A 260 14.86 11.68 6.56
N LYS A 261 13.53 11.58 6.61
CA LYS A 261 12.73 11.86 7.82
C LYS A 261 13.03 10.89 8.99
N CYS A 262 13.60 9.73 8.72
CA CYS A 262 13.96 8.71 9.72
C CYS A 262 15.40 8.87 10.24
N LYS A 263 16.23 9.68 9.55
CA LYS A 263 17.61 10.01 9.95
C LYS A 263 17.68 11.11 11.02
N ASP A 264 16.55 11.75 11.34
CA ASP A 264 16.40 12.55 12.55
C ASP A 264 16.31 11.62 13.77
N LYS A 265 17.23 11.82 14.72
CA LYS A 265 17.62 10.94 15.84
C LYS A 265 16.52 10.62 16.89
N ARG A 266 15.24 10.80 16.58
CA ARG A 266 14.12 10.29 17.40
C ARG A 266 13.49 9.00 16.86
N ILE A 267 13.84 8.58 15.64
CA ILE A 267 13.35 7.31 15.03
C ILE A 267 14.51 6.28 14.91
N THR A 268 15.76 6.74 15.05
CA THR A 268 16.99 5.98 14.77
C THR A 268 17.44 5.01 15.88
N THR A 269 16.53 4.54 16.74
CA THR A 269 16.82 3.38 17.61
C THR A 269 16.50 2.05 16.92
N CYS A 270 15.84 2.08 15.75
CA CYS A 270 15.14 0.91 15.21
C CYS A 270 15.85 0.18 14.05
N ALA A 271 16.99 0.66 13.55
CA ALA A 271 17.64 0.12 12.35
C ALA A 271 18.89 -0.74 12.61
N SER A 272 19.37 -0.84 13.85
CA SER A 272 20.62 -1.55 14.21
C SER A 272 20.42 -3.01 14.65
N SER A 273 19.22 -3.58 14.46
CA SER A 273 18.78 -4.85 15.06
C SER A 273 18.55 -5.99 14.05
N THR A 274 19.37 -6.10 13.01
CA THR A 274 19.30 -7.24 12.06
C THR A 274 19.62 -8.60 12.73
N SER A 275 20.33 -8.61 13.87
CA SER A 275 20.63 -9.85 14.64
C SER A 275 19.57 -10.20 15.71
N SER A 276 18.82 -9.22 16.24
CA SER A 276 17.75 -9.47 17.20
C SER A 276 16.43 -9.89 16.54
N THR A 277 16.19 -9.49 15.28
CA THR A 277 15.00 -9.86 14.49
C THR A 277 14.78 -11.38 14.45
N VAL A 278 15.84 -12.20 14.34
CA VAL A 278 15.73 -13.67 14.34
C VAL A 278 15.28 -14.23 15.69
N LYS A 279 15.63 -13.59 16.80
CA LYS A 279 15.22 -14.02 18.16
C LYS A 279 13.78 -13.59 18.47
N THR A 280 13.35 -12.41 18.02
CA THR A 280 11.97 -11.93 18.16
C THR A 280 11.00 -12.72 17.29
N VAL A 281 11.40 -13.06 16.06
CA VAL A 281 10.64 -13.94 15.17
C VAL A 281 10.45 -15.33 15.80
N LYS A 282 11.50 -15.95 16.37
CA LYS A 282 11.36 -17.23 17.10
C LYS A 282 10.47 -17.12 18.34
N LYS A 283 10.58 -16.02 19.10
CA LYS A 283 9.72 -15.77 20.28
C LYS A 283 8.25 -15.61 19.86
N ARG A 284 7.98 -14.97 18.71
CA ARG A 284 6.63 -14.74 18.19
C ARG A 284 6.07 -15.93 17.41
N GLU A 285 6.91 -16.76 16.80
CA GLU A 285 6.56 -18.11 16.33
C GLU A 285 6.12 -18.98 17.50
N ASN A 286 6.79 -18.87 18.66
CA ASN A 286 6.37 -19.54 19.90
C ASN A 286 5.06 -18.99 20.47
N VAL A 287 4.82 -17.67 20.41
CA VAL A 287 3.53 -17.07 20.78
C VAL A 287 2.42 -17.49 19.80
N SER A 288 2.71 -17.53 18.50
CA SER A 288 1.76 -17.98 17.48
C SER A 288 1.42 -19.47 17.63
N THR A 289 2.39 -20.35 17.85
CA THR A 289 2.15 -21.77 18.14
C THR A 289 1.41 -21.96 19.46
N ARG A 290 1.73 -21.17 20.49
CA ARG A 290 0.99 -21.18 21.76
C ARG A 290 -0.47 -20.71 21.59
N CYS A 291 -0.71 -19.62 20.86
CA CYS A 291 -2.06 -19.11 20.61
C CYS A 291 -2.88 -20.03 19.71
N VAL A 292 -2.26 -20.67 18.71
CA VAL A 292 -2.90 -21.73 17.90
C VAL A 292 -3.27 -22.92 18.79
N ASN A 293 -2.40 -23.32 19.71
CA ASN A 293 -2.66 -24.42 20.65
C ASN A 293 -3.71 -24.04 21.71
N GLU A 294 -3.74 -22.80 22.19
CA GLU A 294 -4.72 -22.30 23.17
C GLU A 294 -6.11 -22.13 22.53
N GLU A 295 -6.22 -21.67 21.27
CA GLU A 295 -7.51 -21.63 20.55
C GLU A 295 -7.98 -23.00 20.10
N SER A 296 -7.10 -23.90 19.66
CA SER A 296 -7.52 -25.29 19.39
C SER A 296 -7.92 -26.01 20.68
N ASN A 297 -7.27 -25.74 21.82
CA ASN A 297 -7.72 -26.25 23.12
C ASN A 297 -8.99 -25.58 23.64
N SER A 298 -9.25 -24.29 23.33
CA SER A 298 -10.50 -23.62 23.70
C SER A 298 -11.66 -24.07 22.81
N LEU A 299 -11.43 -24.30 21.51
CA LEU A 299 -12.39 -24.89 20.59
C LEU A 299 -12.66 -26.37 20.93
N LEU A 300 -11.64 -27.17 21.25
CA LEU A 300 -11.80 -28.53 21.77
C LEU A 300 -12.50 -28.54 23.13
N GLY A 301 -12.19 -27.60 24.01
CA GLY A 301 -12.85 -27.42 25.30
C GLY A 301 -14.32 -27.03 25.13
N ASN A 302 -14.64 -26.12 24.22
CA ASN A 302 -16.00 -25.71 23.90
C ASN A 302 -16.79 -26.84 23.21
N VAL A 303 -16.16 -27.62 22.33
CA VAL A 303 -16.76 -28.81 21.71
C VAL A 303 -16.96 -29.92 22.75
N ALA A 304 -16.01 -30.16 23.66
CA ALA A 304 -16.16 -31.12 24.75
C ALA A 304 -17.24 -30.70 25.77
N THR A 305 -17.38 -29.39 26.01
CA THR A 305 -18.44 -28.83 26.86
C THR A 305 -19.79 -28.89 26.15
N LEU A 306 -19.84 -28.67 24.84
CA LEU A 306 -21.05 -28.88 24.03
C LEU A 306 -21.46 -30.35 24.05
N ILE A 307 -20.52 -31.27 23.83
CA ILE A 307 -20.75 -32.73 23.85
C ILE A 307 -21.21 -33.18 25.24
N SER A 308 -20.57 -32.72 26.31
CA SER A 308 -20.96 -33.00 27.70
C SER A 308 -22.37 -32.45 28.02
N ASN A 309 -22.70 -31.25 27.54
CA ASN A 309 -24.02 -30.66 27.71
C ASN A 309 -25.09 -31.40 26.89
N THR A 310 -24.78 -31.85 25.66
CA THR A 310 -25.71 -32.70 24.87
C THR A 310 -25.88 -34.11 25.42
N LEU A 311 -24.85 -34.70 26.05
CA LEU A 311 -24.94 -36.00 26.71
C LEU A 311 -25.67 -35.92 28.05
N ASN A 312 -25.56 -34.81 28.78
CA ASN A 312 -26.37 -34.55 29.98
C ASN A 312 -27.82 -34.21 29.64
N LEU A 313 -28.09 -33.65 28.45
CA LEU A 313 -29.47 -33.43 27.95
C LEU A 313 -30.12 -34.72 27.43
N SER A 314 -29.36 -35.70 26.94
CA SER A 314 -29.91 -36.99 26.49
C SER A 314 -30.13 -37.99 27.64
N GLY A 315 -29.54 -37.77 28.81
CA GLY A 315 -29.74 -38.59 30.01
C GLY A 315 -31.08 -38.37 30.74
N ASN A 316 -31.85 -37.32 30.40
CA ASN A 316 -33.05 -36.92 31.15
C ASN A 316 -34.36 -36.84 30.33
N VAL A 317 -34.39 -37.32 29.09
CA VAL A 317 -35.63 -37.35 28.29
C VAL A 317 -35.74 -38.66 27.51
N MET A 318 -36.43 -39.64 28.08
CA MET A 318 -37.30 -40.62 27.39
C MET A 318 -37.88 -41.61 28.41
N ARG A 319 -38.92 -41.17 29.12
CA ARG A 319 -39.93 -42.07 29.69
C ARG A 319 -41.29 -41.47 29.35
N LEU A 320 -41.81 -41.79 28.18
CA LEU A 320 -43.20 -41.58 27.84
C LEU A 320 -43.61 -42.65 26.83
N ASP A 321 -44.40 -43.58 27.36
CA ASP A 321 -45.08 -44.68 26.70
C ASP A 321 -45.91 -44.22 25.50
N TYR A 322 -45.87 -45.00 24.42
CA TYR A 322 -47.02 -45.13 23.53
C TYR A 322 -47.34 -46.60 23.35
N ARG A 323 -48.47 -47.01 23.95
CA ARG A 323 -49.16 -48.29 23.74
C ARG A 323 -49.73 -48.32 22.32
N ILE A 324 -49.50 -49.44 21.64
CA ILE A 324 -50.26 -49.87 20.46
C ILE A 324 -51.31 -50.87 20.95
N THR A 325 -52.59 -50.53 20.80
CA THR A 325 -53.73 -51.40 20.52
C THR A 325 -54.83 -50.53 19.92
#